data_AF-A0A410P5B0-F1
#
_entry.id   AF-A0A410P5B0-F1
#
_cell.length_a   1.000
_cell.length_b   1.000
_cell.length_c   1.000
_cell.angle_alpha   90.00
_cell.angle_beta   90.00
_cell.angle_gamma   90.00
#
_symmetry.space_group_name_H-M   'P 1'
#
loop_
_entity.id
_entity.type
_entity.pdbx_description
1 polymer ?
#
loop_
_entity_poly.entity_id
_entity_poly.type
_entity_poly.pdbx_seq_one_letter_code
_entity_poly.pdbx_strand_id
1 'polypeptide(L)'
;MNIPLALTHRRTIIFLNGLLFFITLGVVYDAFILFFRAGNDALSIENLLDGIATIFVAYGVALEERDTLMKFFKLYPQYLDDGQKRTDAVCHFYGLNYLLIGLFMEVAIETIKLPHKVFNTLVAEEVVFGIGLVFCLTGCVLLLKNMYLLLRLPKAA
;
A
#
# COMPACT_ATOMS: atom_id res chain seq x y z
N MET A 1 13.37 17.31 18.83
CA MET A 1 12.56 16.14 18.43
C MET A 1 12.84 15.88 16.96
N ASN A 2 13.43 14.73 16.62
CA ASN A 2 13.77 14.42 15.24
C ASN A 2 12.51 13.92 14.51
N ILE A 3 11.86 14.82 13.76
CA ILE A 3 10.60 14.54 13.04
C ILE A 3 10.72 13.29 12.14
N PRO A 4 11.80 13.09 11.35
CA PRO A 4 11.91 11.90 10.50
C PRO A 4 11.97 10.61 11.31
N LEU A 5 12.70 10.61 12.44
CA LEU A 5 12.77 9.46 13.35
C LEU A 5 11.40 9.12 13.94
N ALA A 6 10.60 10.12 14.29
CA ALA A 6 9.25 9.92 14.84
C ALA A 6 8.28 9.36 13.77
N LEU A 7 8.36 9.85 12.54
CA LEU A 7 7.52 9.40 11.43
C LEU A 7 7.85 7.97 10.98
N THR A 8 9.13 7.62 10.94
CA THR A 8 9.59 6.28 10.53
C THR A 8 9.74 5.32 11.72
N HIS A 9 9.30 5.70 12.92
CA HIS A 9 9.38 4.84 14.09
C HIS A 9 8.47 3.62 13.93
N ARG A 10 8.91 2.46 14.42
CA ARG A 10 8.16 1.18 14.40
C ARG A 10 6.70 1.31 14.84
N ARG A 11 6.42 2.07 15.91
CA ARG A 11 5.05 2.29 16.41
C ARG A 11 4.19 3.11 15.43
N THR A 12 4.79 4.11 14.80
CA THR A 12 4.12 4.94 13.79
C THR A 12 3.79 4.11 12.55
N ILE A 13 4.72 3.27 12.11
CA ILE A 13 4.51 2.33 11.00
C ILE A 13 3.38 1.34 11.32
N ILE A 14 3.36 0.76 12.53
CA ILE A 14 2.26 -0.11 13.00
C ILE A 14 0.92 0.63 12.95
N PHE A 15 0.87 1.86 13.44
CA PHE A 15 -0.35 2.67 13.43
C PHE A 15 -0.81 2.97 11.99
N LEU A 16 0.11 3.39 11.11
CA LEU A 16 -0.19 3.65 9.71
C LEU A 16 -0.67 2.39 8.99
N ASN A 17 -0.06 1.23 9.23
CA ASN A 17 -0.53 -0.04 8.68
C ASN A 17 -1.98 -0.34 9.10
N GLY A 18 -2.32 -0.10 10.37
CA GLY A 18 -3.69 -0.27 10.87
C GLY A 18 -4.67 0.72 10.23
N LEU A 19 -4.29 1.99 10.13
CA LEU A 19 -5.10 3.02 9.47
C LEU A 19 -5.35 2.67 8.00
N LEU A 20 -4.28 2.35 7.27
CA LEU A 20 -4.36 1.95 5.86
C LEU A 20 -5.20 0.69 5.69
N PHE A 21 -5.11 -0.27 6.60
CA PHE A 21 -5.95 -1.47 6.55
C PHE A 21 -7.43 -1.13 6.59
N PHE A 22 -7.87 -0.25 7.50
CA PHE A 22 -9.26 0.17 7.57
C PHE A 22 -9.70 0.97 6.34
N ILE A 23 -8.84 1.84 5.82
CA ILE A 23 -9.11 2.60 4.60
C ILE A 23 -9.26 1.65 3.41
N THR A 24 -8.32 0.74 3.18
CA THR A 24 -8.38 -0.25 2.10
C THR A 24 -9.61 -1.14 2.26
N LEU A 25 -9.96 -1.55 3.48
CA LEU A 25 -11.15 -2.36 3.72
C LEU A 25 -12.45 -1.59 3.38
N GLY A 26 -12.51 -0.30 3.70
CA GLY A 26 -13.60 0.59 3.30
C GLY A 26 -13.69 0.72 1.77
N VAL A 27 -12.55 0.92 1.10
CA VAL A 27 -12.46 0.95 -0.37
C VAL A 27 -12.97 -0.35 -0.99
N VAL A 28 -12.56 -1.50 -0.46
CA VAL A 28 -13.04 -2.81 -0.93
C VAL A 28 -14.55 -2.93 -0.76
N TYR A 29 -15.08 -2.53 0.39
CA TYR A 29 -16.52 -2.57 0.67
C TYR A 29 -17.32 -1.69 -0.29
N ASP A 30 -16.90 -0.44 -0.47
CA ASP A 30 -17.58 0.53 -1.34
C ASP A 30 -17.48 0.09 -2.81
N ALA A 31 -16.30 -0.29 -3.27
CA ALA A 31 -16.09 -0.78 -4.63
C ALA A 31 -16.90 -2.07 -4.90
N PHE A 32 -16.99 -2.97 -3.93
CA PHE A 32 -17.83 -4.18 -4.04
C PHE A 32 -19.31 -3.84 -4.17
N ILE A 33 -19.84 -2.89 -3.38
CA ILE A 33 -21.23 -2.44 -3.50
C ILE A 33 -21.48 -1.81 -4.86
N LEU A 34 -20.58 -0.94 -5.32
CA LEU A 34 -20.71 -0.27 -6.62
C LEU A 34 -20.68 -1.27 -7.78
N PHE A 35 -19.82 -2.28 -7.69
CA PHE A 35 -19.69 -3.33 -8.70
C PHE A 35 -20.98 -4.14 -8.90
N PHE A 36 -21.71 -4.42 -7.82
CA PHE A 36 -22.98 -5.16 -7.88
C PHE A 36 -24.22 -4.27 -8.02
N ARG A 37 -24.06 -2.94 -8.07
CA ARG A 37 -25.19 -2.01 -8.24
C ARG A 37 -25.65 -1.98 -9.69
N ALA A 38 -26.96 -2.02 -9.90
CA ALA A 38 -27.55 -1.82 -11.22
C ALA A 38 -27.13 -0.45 -11.79
N GLY A 39 -26.41 -0.45 -12.91
CA GLY A 39 -25.86 0.75 -13.56
C GLY A 39 -24.37 1.00 -13.34
N ASN A 40 -23.66 0.12 -12.61
CA ASN A 40 -22.20 0.07 -12.37
C ASN A 40 -21.48 1.42 -12.57
N ASP A 41 -21.26 2.15 -11.48
CA ASP A 41 -20.56 3.44 -11.50
C ASP A 41 -19.04 3.21 -11.63
N ALA A 42 -18.63 2.81 -12.83
CA ALA A 42 -17.27 2.41 -13.19
C ALA A 42 -16.25 3.50 -12.83
N LEU A 43 -16.57 4.76 -13.09
CA LEU A 43 -15.71 5.90 -12.76
C LEU A 43 -15.48 6.02 -11.25
N SER A 44 -16.50 5.75 -10.42
CA SER A 44 -16.34 5.77 -8.97
C SER A 44 -15.46 4.62 -8.46
N ILE A 45 -15.62 3.42 -9.02
CA ILE A 45 -14.75 2.27 -8.69
C ILE A 45 -13.31 2.55 -9.11
N GLU A 46 -13.13 3.08 -10.32
CA GLU A 46 -11.84 3.50 -10.85
C GLU A 46 -11.13 4.47 -9.91
N ASN A 47 -11.79 5.57 -9.52
CA ASN A 47 -11.21 6.57 -8.62
C ASN A 47 -10.83 6.00 -7.24
N LEU A 48 -11.62 5.06 -6.71
CA LEU A 48 -11.34 4.40 -5.44
C LEU A 48 -10.08 3.52 -5.55
N LEU A 49 -10.00 2.71 -6.60
CA LEU A 49 -8.87 1.81 -6.82
C LEU A 49 -7.59 2.60 -7.17
N ASP A 50 -7.70 3.67 -7.95
CA ASP A 50 -6.56 4.54 -8.31
C ASP A 50 -6.00 5.22 -7.06
N GLY A 51 -6.88 5.78 -6.23
CA GLY A 51 -6.49 6.41 -4.97
C GLY A 51 -5.75 5.46 -4.02
N ILE A 52 -6.23 4.21 -3.85
CA ILE A 52 -5.55 3.26 -2.96
C ILE A 52 -4.25 2.73 -3.57
N ALA A 53 -4.19 2.57 -4.90
CA ALA A 53 -2.98 2.18 -5.61
C ALA A 53 -1.87 3.22 -5.40
N THR A 54 -2.17 4.51 -5.61
CA THR A 54 -1.22 5.61 -5.36
C THR A 54 -0.75 5.64 -3.90
N ILE A 55 -1.65 5.39 -2.93
CA ILE A 55 -1.28 5.30 -1.51
C ILE A 55 -0.30 4.15 -1.26
N PHE A 56 -0.55 2.97 -1.83
CA PHE A 56 0.36 1.82 -1.70
C PHE A 56 1.72 2.06 -2.36
N VAL A 57 1.76 2.73 -3.52
CA VAL A 57 3.04 3.12 -4.14
C VAL A 57 3.80 4.09 -3.22
N ALA A 58 3.17 5.20 -2.82
CA ALA A 58 3.83 6.22 -2.00
C ALA A 58 4.31 5.67 -0.64
N TYR A 59 3.46 4.88 0.03
CA TYR A 59 3.80 4.25 1.29
C TYR A 59 4.86 3.14 1.12
N GLY A 60 4.77 2.38 0.03
CA GLY A 60 5.74 1.37 -0.36
C GLY A 60 7.14 1.93 -0.49
N VAL A 61 7.31 3.01 -1.27
CA VAL A 61 8.59 3.74 -1.41
C VAL A 61 9.14 4.16 -0.05
N ALA A 62 8.29 4.78 0.79
CA ALA A 62 8.72 5.30 2.10
C ALA A 62 9.22 4.20 3.05
N LEU A 63 8.60 3.00 3.00
CA LEU A 63 9.03 1.86 3.78
C LEU A 63 10.25 1.16 3.19
N GLU A 64 10.28 1.01 1.87
CA GLU A 64 11.38 0.37 1.13
C GLU A 64 12.71 1.08 1.39
N GLU A 65 12.67 2.41 1.31
CA GLU A 65 13.82 3.31 1.43
C GLU A 65 14.04 3.82 2.86
N ARG A 66 13.42 3.20 3.87
CA ARG A 66 13.52 3.65 5.27
C ARG A 66 14.97 3.82 5.73
N ASP A 67 15.83 2.83 5.47
CA ASP A 67 17.25 2.88 5.83
C ASP A 67 17.98 4.05 5.13
N THR A 68 17.74 4.22 3.83
CA THR A 68 18.26 5.33 3.03
C THR A 68 17.81 6.68 3.56
N LEU A 69 16.52 6.83 3.90
CA LEU A 69 15.96 8.06 4.50
C LEU A 69 16.63 8.37 5.85
N MET A 70 16.81 7.37 6.71
CA MET A 70 17.45 7.54 8.02
C MET A 70 18.92 7.96 7.90
N LYS A 71 19.64 7.44 6.90
CA LYS A 71 21.00 7.87 6.56
C LYS A 71 21.03 9.29 5.99
N PHE A 72 20.11 9.62 5.09
CA PHE A 72 19.99 10.95 4.48
C PHE A 72 19.79 12.05 5.53
N PHE A 73 18.94 11.81 6.53
CA PHE A 73 18.72 12.72 7.66
C PHE A 73 19.83 12.67 8.73
N LYS A 74 20.94 11.95 8.49
CA LYS A 74 22.06 11.77 9.42
C LYS A 74 21.65 11.21 10.79
N LEU A 75 20.58 10.41 10.84
CA LEU A 75 20.11 9.75 12.05
C LEU A 75 20.85 8.43 12.29
N TYR A 76 21.27 7.76 11.22
CA TYR A 76 22.21 6.63 11.32
C TYR A 76 23.66 7.12 11.18
N PRO A 77 24.62 6.53 11.92
CA PRO A 77 24.48 5.36 12.78
C PRO A 77 24.03 5.66 14.23
N GLN A 78 23.86 6.92 14.63
CA GLN A 78 23.59 7.29 16.03
C GLN A 78 22.38 6.57 16.65
N TYR A 79 21.28 6.45 15.90
CA TYR A 79 20.05 5.78 16.32
C TYR A 79 19.93 4.34 15.78
N LEU A 80 20.99 3.78 15.19
CA LEU A 80 20.96 2.45 14.58
C LEU A 80 21.22 1.37 15.64
N ASP A 81 20.15 0.76 16.15
CA ASP A 81 20.22 -0.44 17.00
C ASP A 81 19.74 -1.70 16.25
N ASP A 82 19.84 -2.87 16.90
CA ASP A 82 19.41 -4.14 16.29
C ASP A 82 17.90 -4.22 16.04
N GLY A 83 17.09 -3.51 16.83
CA GLY A 83 15.65 -3.36 16.61
C GLY A 83 15.36 -2.52 15.36
N GLN A 84 16.12 -1.47 15.13
CA GLN A 84 16.04 -0.60 13.96
C GLN A 84 16.47 -1.34 12.70
N LYS A 85 17.59 -2.07 12.71
CA LYS A 85 18.01 -2.92 11.59
C LYS A 85 16.96 -3.96 11.20
N ARG A 86 16.34 -4.60 12.20
CA ARG A 86 15.25 -5.57 11.95
C ARG A 86 14.00 -4.89 11.41
N THR A 87 13.69 -3.68 11.92
CA THR A 87 12.57 -2.88 11.40
C THR A 87 12.83 -2.49 9.95
N ASP A 88 14.04 -2.04 9.61
CA ASP A 88 14.46 -1.72 8.24
C ASP A 88 14.32 -2.94 7.31
N ALA A 89 14.77 -4.12 7.72
CA ALA A 89 14.64 -5.33 6.90
C ALA A 89 13.17 -5.71 6.62
N VAL A 90 12.30 -5.62 7.64
CA VAL A 90 10.87 -5.88 7.47
C VAL A 90 10.22 -4.81 6.59
N CYS A 91 10.51 -3.53 6.83
CA CYS A 91 9.99 -2.42 6.04
C CYS A 91 10.45 -2.49 4.59
N HIS A 92 11.70 -2.88 4.35
CA HIS A 92 12.24 -3.05 3.00
C HIS A 92 11.45 -4.08 2.20
N PHE A 93 11.27 -5.28 2.77
CA PHE A 93 10.51 -6.34 2.11
C PHE A 93 9.05 -5.96 1.87
N TYR A 94 8.34 -5.46 2.89
CA TYR A 94 6.92 -5.11 2.73
C TYR A 94 6.71 -3.85 1.90
N GLY A 95 7.63 -2.88 1.97
CA GLY A 95 7.63 -1.68 1.13
C GLY A 95 7.62 -2.05 -0.35
N LEU A 96 8.52 -2.93 -0.76
CA LEU A 96 8.57 -3.46 -2.13
C LEU A 96 7.25 -4.18 -2.53
N ASN A 97 6.64 -4.94 -1.61
CA ASN A 97 5.36 -5.62 -1.91
C ASN A 97 4.20 -4.62 -2.09
N TYR A 98 4.11 -3.57 -1.26
CA TYR A 98 3.08 -2.53 -1.43
C TYR A 98 3.30 -1.76 -2.72
N LEU A 99 4.56 -1.41 -3.03
CA LEU A 99 4.93 -0.76 -4.28
C LEU A 99 4.50 -1.58 -5.49
N LEU A 100 4.81 -2.89 -5.49
CA LEU A 100 4.45 -3.80 -6.57
C LEU A 100 2.93 -3.85 -6.77
N ILE A 101 2.16 -4.06 -5.71
CA ILE A 101 0.70 -4.13 -5.80
C ILE A 101 0.10 -2.82 -6.30
N GLY A 102 0.55 -1.69 -5.75
CA GLY A 102 0.09 -0.36 -6.17
C GLY A 102 0.37 -0.12 -7.65
N LEU A 103 1.60 -0.39 -8.11
CA LEU A 103 1.98 -0.20 -9.52
C LEU A 103 1.17 -1.10 -10.46
N PHE A 104 0.98 -2.38 -10.14
CA PHE A 104 0.17 -3.27 -10.99
C PHE A 104 -1.31 -2.87 -11.00
N MET A 105 -1.82 -2.33 -9.90
CA MET A 105 -3.17 -1.80 -9.83
C MET A 105 -3.33 -0.54 -10.68
N GLU A 106 -2.39 0.43 -10.59
CA GLU A 106 -2.36 1.61 -11.46
C GLU A 106 -2.30 1.22 -12.94
N VAL A 107 -1.41 0.29 -13.31
CA VAL A 107 -1.32 -0.20 -14.69
C VAL A 107 -2.64 -0.81 -15.16
N ALA A 108 -3.30 -1.63 -14.33
CA ALA A 108 -4.58 -2.24 -14.68
C ALA A 108 -5.65 -1.16 -14.93
N ILE A 109 -5.73 -0.15 -14.05
CA ILE A 109 -6.70 0.95 -14.17
C ILE A 109 -6.39 1.86 -15.38
N GLU A 110 -5.13 2.18 -15.63
CA GLU A 110 -4.75 2.98 -16.79
C GLU A 110 -5.09 2.29 -18.11
N THR A 111 -5.13 0.94 -18.14
CA THR A 111 -5.53 0.22 -19.36
C THR A 111 -6.99 0.45 -19.75
N ILE A 112 -7.89 0.72 -18.80
CA ILE A 112 -9.31 1.00 -19.09
C ILE A 112 -9.55 2.44 -19.52
N LYS A 113 -8.60 3.36 -19.24
CA LYS A 113 -8.62 4.74 -19.74
C LYS A 113 -8.25 4.82 -21.23
N LEU A 114 -7.66 3.75 -21.79
CA LEU A 114 -7.29 3.72 -23.20
C LEU A 114 -8.53 3.70 -24.11
N PRO A 115 -8.49 4.38 -25.28
CA PRO A 115 -9.62 4.41 -26.18
C PRO A 115 -10.06 3.01 -26.61
N HIS A 116 -11.37 2.77 -26.71
CA HIS A 116 -11.95 1.47 -27.11
C HIS A 116 -11.38 0.91 -28.43
N LYS A 117 -10.91 1.79 -29.31
CA LYS A 117 -10.29 1.41 -30.61
C LYS A 117 -8.94 0.71 -30.43
N VAL A 118 -8.27 0.90 -29.30
CA VAL A 118 -6.99 0.29 -28.94
C VAL A 118 -7.21 -0.96 -28.09
N PHE A 119 -8.19 -0.92 -27.17
CA PHE A 119 -8.48 -2.01 -26.24
C PHE A 119 -9.99 -2.13 -25.97
N ASN A 120 -10.55 -3.34 -26.00
CA ASN A 120 -12.00 -3.52 -25.79
C ASN A 120 -12.37 -3.31 -24.32
N THR A 121 -12.65 -2.06 -24.00
CA THR A 121 -12.80 -1.55 -22.64
C THR A 121 -14.07 -2.03 -21.92
N LEU A 122 -15.18 -2.26 -22.63
CA LEU A 122 -16.48 -2.60 -22.02
C LEU A 122 -16.47 -3.93 -21.22
N VAL A 123 -15.83 -4.97 -21.76
CA VAL A 123 -15.70 -6.27 -21.07
C VAL A 123 -14.47 -6.26 -20.14
N ALA A 124 -13.46 -5.46 -20.48
CA ALA A 124 -12.25 -5.38 -19.69
C ALA A 124 -12.46 -4.63 -18.36
N GLU A 125 -13.37 -3.67 -18.28
CA GLU A 125 -13.67 -2.90 -17.07
C GLU A 125 -14.04 -3.79 -15.89
N GLU A 126 -15.01 -4.70 -16.06
CA GLU A 126 -15.43 -5.61 -14.99
C GLU A 126 -14.29 -6.52 -14.51
N VAL A 127 -13.48 -7.01 -15.45
CA VAL A 127 -12.32 -7.87 -15.15
C VAL A 127 -11.24 -7.10 -14.42
N VAL A 128 -10.91 -5.88 -14.88
CA VAL A 128 -9.90 -5.00 -14.29
C VAL A 128 -10.31 -4.58 -12.88
N PHE A 129 -11.57 -4.24 -12.66
CA PHE A 129 -12.09 -3.94 -11.32
C PHE A 129 -12.03 -5.15 -10.39
N GLY A 130 -12.37 -6.35 -10.90
CA GLY A 130 -12.20 -7.60 -10.16
C GLY A 130 -10.74 -7.85 -9.73
N ILE A 131 -9.79 -7.62 -10.64
CA ILE A 131 -8.34 -7.71 -10.35
C ILE A 131 -7.94 -6.67 -9.30
N GLY A 132 -8.39 -5.42 -9.43
CA GLY A 132 -8.13 -4.36 -8.46
C GLY A 132 -8.65 -4.68 -7.06
N LEU A 133 -9.84 -5.27 -6.94
CA LEU A 133 -10.38 -5.76 -5.66
C LEU A 133 -9.52 -6.87 -5.06
N VAL A 134 -9.04 -7.81 -5.87
CA VAL A 134 -8.12 -8.88 -5.40
C VAL A 134 -6.80 -8.29 -4.89
N PHE A 135 -6.26 -7.30 -5.59
CA PHE A 135 -5.06 -6.58 -5.14
C PHE A 135 -5.29 -5.80 -3.84
N CYS A 136 -6.45 -5.15 -3.66
CA CYS A 136 -6.80 -4.50 -2.40
C CYS A 136 -6.88 -5.50 -1.24
N LEU A 137 -7.54 -6.64 -1.43
CA LEU A 137 -7.62 -7.70 -0.43
C LEU A 137 -6.24 -8.26 -0.08
N THR A 138 -5.38 -8.45 -1.08
CA THR A 138 -3.99 -8.86 -0.87
C THR A 138 -3.22 -7.80 -0.06
N GLY A 139 -3.42 -6.52 -0.39
CA GLY A 139 -2.88 -5.39 0.36
C GLY A 139 -3.30 -5.40 1.84
N CYS A 140 -4.58 -5.65 2.13
CA CYS A 140 -5.09 -5.82 3.49
C CYS A 140 -4.35 -6.93 4.25
N VAL A 141 -4.17 -8.10 3.62
CA VAL A 141 -3.45 -9.23 4.23
C VAL A 141 -1.99 -8.85 4.52
N LEU A 142 -1.32 -8.16 3.59
CA LEU A 142 0.05 -7.71 3.77
C LEU A 142 0.19 -6.66 4.86
N LEU A 143 -0.75 -5.71 4.97
CA LEU A 143 -0.79 -4.71 6.06
C LEU A 143 -0.91 -5.38 7.43
N LEU A 144 -1.82 -6.36 7.57
CA LEU A 144 -1.95 -7.14 8.81
C LEU A 144 -0.69 -7.94 9.12
N LYS A 145 -0.11 -8.62 8.11
CA LYS A 145 1.08 -9.43 8.29
C LYS A 145 2.30 -8.58 8.68
N ASN A 146 2.48 -7.44 8.02
CA ASN A 146 3.53 -6.47 8.35
C ASN A 146 3.33 -5.93 9.78
N MET A 147 2.12 -5.51 10.13
CA MET A 147 1.78 -5.05 11.48
C MET A 147 2.10 -6.11 12.53
N TYR A 148 1.72 -7.36 12.29
CA TYR A 148 1.99 -8.48 13.20
C TYR A 148 3.48 -8.78 13.34
N LEU A 149 4.24 -8.79 12.25
CA LEU A 149 5.70 -9.02 12.29
C LEU A 149 6.40 -7.88 13.03
N LEU A 150 6.02 -6.64 12.73
CA LEU A 150 6.50 -5.48 13.46
C LEU A 150 6.11 -5.54 14.93
N LEU A 151 4.96 -6.08 15.34
CA LEU A 151 4.63 -6.27 16.76
C LEU A 151 5.50 -7.35 17.42
N ARG A 152 5.85 -8.41 16.70
CA ARG A 152 6.64 -9.54 17.22
C ARG A 152 8.15 -9.35 17.19
N LEU A 153 8.66 -8.29 16.56
CA LEU A 153 10.09 -7.99 16.61
C LEU A 153 10.57 -7.89 18.06
N PRO A 154 11.61 -8.65 18.46
CA PRO A 154 12.15 -8.59 19.82
C PRO A 154 12.54 -7.15 20.16
N LYS A 155 12.32 -6.74 21.42
CA LYS A 155 12.83 -5.46 21.90
C LYS A 155 14.36 -5.50 21.79
N ALA A 156 14.98 -4.40 21.38
CA ALA A 156 16.43 -4.27 21.43
C ALA A 156 16.89 -4.54 22.87
N ALA A 157 17.87 -5.44 23.01
CA ALA A 157 18.48 -5.78 24.29
C ALA A 157 19.47 -4.70 24.70
#